data_AF-A0A3M6CGF8-F1
#
_entry.id   AF-A0A3M6CGF8-F1
#
_cell.length_a   1.000
_cell.length_b   1.000
_cell.length_c   1.000
_cell.angle_alpha   90.00
_cell.angle_beta   90.00
_cell.angle_gamma   90.00
#
_symmetry.space_group_name_H-M   'P 1'
#
loop_
_entity.id
_entity.type
_entity.pdbx_description
1 polymer ?
#
loop_
_entity_poly.entity_id
_entity_poly.type
_entity_poly.pdbx_seq_one_letter_code
_entity_poly.pdbx_strand_id
1 'polypeptide(L)'
;MPTYKHLSFERENLDNRRRAKNPPPFTKRGDLQGHGQKLNGFFATAAGAARKQLKSAENSPFVLKIRYEGAMTFENLQKHGLEFISQEGKQVCVVFATEAGLAMFQDHLNKLGVLGQNVTYKQILEAIEGIDSWSADDRMSWALRHIGLPGAETFKLDVELWPHHVANHPTRIRLCAAFEKWLREAGITMVHKLNFDSLVMYRVEVSQKHAEQLLNHADVRLVDLIPQTGISYPQLNRDIAQLPLEIPSPAQDAARVCILDSGVNTNHPLLRPAIAESASFVEGQDAFDEAGHGTAVAGIALYGDVEACDRGNFWRPEFWLYNGKVMRKCPVTSNAIYDEDSVEATLTEAVEHFVELGCRIFNLSLGNANAPYDGMHVRGLAYILDVLARKHNLLFIVSTGNFVGSNDPAVPVNSWREEYPEYLLDERSVIIDPAPALNVLTVGSIARHDATYDSQRYPEIHQLAPAFENQPSPFTRHGPSVKGALKPELVAAGGNLACPMHQANAQWRAEMRGLGVLSMNHQFQGNTLFKEISGTSFSAPYITHLAGRLLNEHPEASANLLRAMLVNLRHCLARSRRLSPTT
;
A
#
# COMPACT_ATOMS: atom_id res chain seq x y z
N MET A 1 -11.48 52.98 10.20
CA MET A 1 -11.32 51.93 9.16
C MET A 1 -12.52 50.99 9.28
N PRO A 2 -13.33 50.80 8.23
CA PRO A 2 -14.50 49.95 8.33
C PRO A 2 -14.09 48.47 8.32
N THR A 3 -14.62 47.73 9.29
CA THR A 3 -14.48 46.29 9.49
C THR A 3 -15.34 45.57 8.46
N TYR A 4 -14.74 45.05 7.39
CA TYR A 4 -15.46 44.19 6.46
C TYR A 4 -15.67 42.82 7.10
N LYS A 5 -16.93 42.44 7.34
CA LYS A 5 -17.32 41.05 7.59
C LYS A 5 -16.90 40.23 6.37
N HIS A 6 -15.93 39.34 6.53
CA HIS A 6 -15.61 38.35 5.52
C HIS A 6 -16.88 37.54 5.22
N LEU A 7 -17.33 37.56 3.96
CA LEU A 7 -18.39 36.67 3.48
C LEU A 7 -17.89 35.23 3.65
N SER A 8 -18.56 34.46 4.51
CA SER A 8 -18.39 33.01 4.56
C SER A 8 -19.03 32.43 3.31
N PHE A 9 -18.23 31.97 2.37
CA PHE A 9 -18.72 31.14 1.28
C PHE A 9 -19.07 29.77 1.86
N GLU A 10 -20.36 29.47 2.02
CA GLU A 10 -20.79 28.08 2.09
C GLU A 10 -20.49 27.45 0.74
N ARG A 11 -19.70 26.36 0.77
CA ARG A 11 -19.38 25.58 -0.42
C ARG A 11 -20.70 25.01 -0.94
N GLU A 12 -21.20 25.56 -2.04
CA GLU A 12 -22.36 25.00 -2.72
C GLU A 12 -21.95 23.60 -3.20
N ASN A 13 -22.54 22.56 -2.60
CA ASN A 13 -22.41 21.20 -3.12
C ASN A 13 -23.07 21.19 -4.50
N LEU A 14 -22.26 21.31 -5.55
CA LEU A 14 -22.70 21.07 -6.91
C LEU A 14 -23.08 19.58 -7.02
N ASP A 15 -24.35 19.28 -6.71
CA ASP A 15 -24.97 17.98 -6.97
C ASP A 15 -25.20 17.85 -8.47
N ASN A 16 -24.10 17.66 -9.22
CA ASN A 16 -24.13 17.29 -10.62
C ASN A 16 -24.52 15.81 -10.75
N ARG A 17 -25.72 15.46 -10.28
CA ARG A 17 -26.40 14.21 -10.66
C ARG A 17 -26.63 14.25 -12.16
N ARG A 18 -25.66 13.73 -12.92
CA ARG A 18 -25.89 13.26 -14.28
C ARG A 18 -27.07 12.30 -14.18
N ARG A 19 -28.26 12.71 -14.61
CA ARG A 19 -29.41 11.81 -14.77
C ARG A 19 -28.94 10.67 -15.66
N ALA A 20 -28.74 9.48 -15.08
CA ALA A 20 -28.50 8.28 -15.83
C ALA A 20 -29.64 8.14 -16.85
N LYS A 21 -29.31 7.95 -18.13
CA LYS A 21 -30.28 7.89 -19.24
C LYS A 21 -31.32 6.77 -19.06
N ASN A 22 -31.06 5.80 -18.18
CA ASN A 22 -31.99 4.75 -17.77
C ASN A 22 -32.06 4.71 -16.23
N PRO A 23 -33.27 4.65 -15.63
CA PRO A 23 -33.40 4.40 -14.20
C PRO A 23 -32.79 3.04 -13.87
N PRO A 24 -32.08 2.92 -12.74
CA PRO A 24 -31.40 1.68 -12.42
C PRO A 24 -32.44 0.57 -12.17
N PRO A 25 -32.16 -0.68 -12.57
CA PRO A 25 -33.13 -1.76 -12.45
C PRO A 25 -33.34 -2.12 -10.98
N PHE A 26 -34.54 -1.85 -10.48
CA PHE A 26 -34.96 -2.26 -9.14
C PHE A 26 -35.44 -3.71 -9.18
N THR A 27 -34.99 -4.50 -8.22
CA THR A 27 -35.43 -5.88 -8.02
C THR A 27 -36.91 -5.89 -7.64
N LYS A 28 -37.75 -6.56 -8.44
CA LYS A 28 -39.16 -6.78 -8.13
C LYS A 28 -39.35 -8.22 -7.65
N ARG A 29 -39.96 -8.41 -6.49
CA ARG A 29 -40.24 -9.75 -5.96
C ARG A 29 -41.72 -10.10 -6.15
N GLY A 30 -41.98 -11.33 -6.59
CA GLY A 30 -43.35 -11.81 -6.85
C GLY A 30 -44.13 -12.08 -5.56
N ASP A 31 -43.51 -12.74 -4.58
CA ASP A 31 -44.09 -13.02 -3.26
C ASP A 31 -43.54 -12.05 -2.21
N LEU A 32 -44.22 -10.91 -2.06
CA LEU A 32 -43.83 -9.87 -1.10
C LEU A 32 -44.06 -10.29 0.36
N GLN A 33 -45.11 -11.08 0.62
CA GLN A 33 -45.47 -11.50 1.98
C GLN A 33 -44.48 -12.55 2.51
N GLY A 34 -44.17 -13.57 1.70
CA GLY A 34 -43.15 -14.56 2.04
C GLY A 34 -41.76 -13.92 2.16
N HIS A 35 -41.44 -12.94 1.32
CA HIS A 35 -40.20 -12.16 1.45
C HIS A 35 -40.13 -11.38 2.77
N GLY A 36 -41.21 -10.68 3.15
CA GLY A 36 -41.30 -9.98 4.43
C GLY A 36 -41.12 -10.91 5.64
N GLN A 37 -41.75 -12.10 5.61
CA GLN A 37 -41.57 -13.13 6.64
C GLN A 37 -40.13 -13.65 6.72
N LYS A 38 -39.49 -13.91 5.58
CA LYS A 38 -38.08 -14.31 5.51
C LYS A 38 -37.17 -13.23 6.13
N LEU A 39 -37.36 -11.97 5.73
CA LEU A 39 -36.59 -10.85 6.27
C LEU A 39 -36.82 -10.66 7.76
N ASN A 40 -38.04 -10.88 8.27
CA ASN A 40 -38.32 -10.86 9.71
C ASN A 40 -37.52 -11.92 10.48
N GLY A 41 -37.33 -13.12 9.93
CA GLY A 41 -36.48 -14.15 10.55
C GLY A 41 -35.03 -13.71 10.67
N PHE A 42 -34.46 -13.15 9.61
CA PHE A 42 -33.12 -12.57 9.62
C PHE A 42 -33.02 -11.39 10.60
N PHE A 43 -33.97 -10.47 10.53
CA PHE A 43 -34.04 -9.29 11.39
C PHE A 43 -34.14 -9.66 12.87
N ALA A 44 -34.97 -10.64 13.25
CA ALA A 44 -35.11 -11.08 14.64
C ALA A 44 -33.78 -11.59 15.19
N THR A 45 -33.04 -12.36 14.39
CA THR A 45 -31.71 -12.87 14.75
C THR A 45 -30.70 -11.73 14.87
N ALA A 46 -30.63 -10.86 13.85
CA ALA A 46 -29.72 -9.73 13.80
C ALA A 46 -29.95 -8.71 14.93
N ALA A 47 -31.21 -8.32 15.16
CA ALA A 47 -31.58 -7.40 16.23
C ALA A 47 -31.36 -8.02 17.61
N GLY A 48 -31.63 -9.32 17.76
CA GLY A 48 -31.32 -10.06 18.99
C GLY A 48 -29.83 -10.08 19.32
N ALA A 49 -28.98 -10.29 18.30
CA ALA A 49 -27.53 -10.22 18.45
C ALA A 49 -27.05 -8.79 18.76
N ALA A 50 -27.53 -7.78 18.03
CA ALA A 50 -27.16 -6.38 18.24
C ALA A 50 -27.55 -5.87 19.64
N ARG A 51 -28.66 -6.34 20.22
CA ARG A 51 -29.07 -6.01 21.60
C ARG A 51 -28.17 -6.59 22.69
N LYS A 52 -27.40 -7.64 22.39
CA LYS A 52 -26.44 -8.25 23.32
C LYS A 52 -25.05 -7.61 23.26
N GLN A 53 -24.80 -6.75 22.27
CA GLN A 53 -23.51 -6.08 22.12
C GLN A 53 -23.30 -5.04 23.21
N LEU A 54 -22.03 -4.84 23.59
CA LEU A 54 -21.65 -3.80 24.54
C LEU A 54 -21.87 -2.43 23.90
N LYS A 55 -22.20 -1.43 24.73
CA LYS A 55 -22.47 -0.06 24.30
C LYS A 55 -21.89 0.91 25.31
N SER A 56 -21.41 2.05 24.83
CA SER A 56 -20.90 3.11 25.70
C SER A 56 -22.01 3.95 26.33
N ALA A 57 -23.16 4.06 25.65
CA ALA A 57 -24.35 4.72 26.16
C ALA A 57 -25.61 3.91 25.87
N GLU A 58 -26.62 4.05 26.72
CA GLU A 58 -27.92 3.36 26.57
C GLU A 58 -28.57 3.68 25.21
N ASN A 59 -28.36 4.89 24.71
CA ASN A 59 -28.87 5.37 23.43
C ASN A 59 -27.90 5.16 22.24
N SER A 60 -26.78 4.44 22.41
CA SER A 60 -25.92 4.09 21.27
C SER A 60 -26.72 3.28 20.24
N PRO A 61 -26.61 3.63 18.94
CA PRO A 61 -27.38 2.97 17.89
C PRO A 61 -26.98 1.49 17.76
N PHE A 62 -27.91 0.67 17.30
CA PHE A 62 -27.62 -0.68 16.85
C PHE A 62 -27.04 -0.63 15.44
N VAL A 63 -26.07 -1.49 15.17
CA VAL A 63 -25.41 -1.56 13.86
C VAL A 63 -25.83 -2.84 13.15
N LEU A 64 -26.48 -2.68 12.00
CA LEU A 64 -26.91 -3.78 11.14
C LEU A 64 -26.20 -3.69 9.79
N LYS A 65 -25.93 -4.84 9.17
CA LYS A 65 -25.53 -4.94 7.77
C LYS A 65 -26.67 -5.52 6.95
N ILE A 66 -26.98 -4.85 5.85
CA ILE A 66 -28.05 -5.18 4.92
C ILE A 66 -27.40 -5.59 3.61
N ARG A 67 -27.62 -6.83 3.21
CA ARG A 67 -27.31 -7.31 1.86
C ARG A 67 -28.46 -6.97 0.94
N TYR A 68 -28.17 -6.40 -0.22
CA TYR A 68 -29.18 -6.03 -1.18
C TYR A 68 -28.82 -6.40 -2.62
N GLU A 69 -29.84 -6.56 -3.44
CA GLU A 69 -29.76 -7.01 -4.83
C GLU A 69 -30.27 -5.92 -5.79
N GLY A 70 -29.56 -5.74 -6.91
CA GLY A 70 -29.87 -4.71 -7.88
C GLY A 70 -29.52 -3.31 -7.36
N ALA A 71 -30.30 -2.31 -7.74
CA ALA A 71 -30.10 -0.95 -7.28
C ALA A 71 -30.90 -0.62 -6.02
N MET A 72 -30.25 0.08 -5.08
CA MET A 72 -30.87 0.58 -3.86
C MET A 72 -30.58 2.08 -3.71
N THR A 73 -31.59 2.85 -3.30
CA THR A 73 -31.45 4.27 -2.95
C THR A 73 -31.38 4.41 -1.43
N PHE A 74 -30.30 4.98 -0.91
CA PHE A 74 -30.09 5.11 0.55
C PHE A 74 -30.83 6.28 1.20
N GLU A 75 -31.22 7.29 0.42
CA GLU A 75 -31.84 8.54 0.92
C GLU A 75 -33.12 8.33 1.74
N ASN A 76 -33.87 7.26 1.46
CA ASN A 76 -35.15 6.99 2.10
C ASN A 76 -35.11 5.82 3.09
N LEU A 77 -33.92 5.30 3.46
CA LEU A 77 -33.80 4.28 4.50
C LEU A 77 -34.39 4.75 5.84
N GLN A 78 -34.28 6.05 6.14
CA GLN A 78 -34.84 6.64 7.36
C GLN A 78 -36.36 6.50 7.44
N LYS A 79 -37.06 6.38 6.30
CA LYS A 79 -38.50 6.11 6.26
C LYS A 79 -38.86 4.70 6.75
N HIS A 80 -37.88 3.82 6.88
CA HIS A 80 -38.03 2.51 7.51
C HIS A 80 -37.31 2.42 8.86
N GLY A 81 -36.93 3.57 9.46
CA GLY A 81 -36.28 3.60 10.77
C GLY A 81 -34.78 3.29 10.75
N LEU A 82 -34.15 3.28 9.57
CA LEU A 82 -32.73 2.96 9.38
C LEU A 82 -31.96 4.17 8.88
N GLU A 83 -30.80 4.45 9.48
CA GLU A 83 -29.91 5.52 9.03
C GLU A 83 -28.73 4.91 8.25
N PHE A 84 -28.49 5.38 7.03
CA PHE A 84 -27.35 4.94 6.22
C PHE A 84 -26.04 5.47 6.78
N ILE A 85 -25.02 4.62 6.91
CA ILE A 85 -23.69 4.98 7.40
C ILE A 85 -22.63 4.80 6.33
N SER A 86 -22.49 3.59 5.83
CA SER A 86 -21.50 3.27 4.80
C SER A 86 -21.98 2.15 3.88
N GLN A 87 -21.30 2.01 2.76
CA GLN A 87 -21.49 0.91 1.84
C GLN A 87 -20.18 0.13 1.75
N GLU A 88 -20.24 -1.18 1.99
CA GLU A 88 -19.10 -2.08 1.87
C GLU A 88 -19.24 -2.88 0.56
N GLY A 89 -18.33 -2.65 -0.38
CA GLY A 89 -18.43 -3.21 -1.73
C GLY A 89 -19.70 -2.79 -2.48
N LYS A 90 -20.24 -3.64 -3.35
CA LYS A 90 -21.37 -3.28 -4.23
C LYS A 90 -22.76 -3.63 -3.69
N GLN A 91 -22.86 -4.43 -2.63
CA GLN A 91 -24.14 -5.04 -2.21
C GLN A 91 -24.34 -5.08 -0.69
N VAL A 92 -23.43 -4.53 0.11
CA VAL A 92 -23.59 -4.46 1.57
C VAL A 92 -23.73 -3.01 2.00
N CYS A 93 -24.79 -2.74 2.75
CA CYS A 93 -25.12 -1.44 3.32
C CYS A 93 -25.06 -1.55 4.84
N VAL A 94 -24.31 -0.69 5.50
CA VAL A 94 -24.26 -0.61 6.97
C VAL A 94 -25.20 0.48 7.43
N VAL A 95 -26.08 0.15 8.37
CA VAL A 95 -27.09 1.06 8.88
C VAL A 95 -27.10 1.13 10.40
N PHE A 96 -27.45 2.30 10.91
CA PHE A 96 -27.80 2.51 12.31
C PHE A 96 -29.30 2.44 12.52
N ALA A 97 -29.70 1.93 13.68
CA ALA A 97 -31.09 1.93 14.12
C ALA A 97 -31.17 2.23 15.61
N THR A 98 -32.18 3.00 16.01
CA THR A 98 -32.60 3.12 17.42
C THR A 98 -33.58 2.01 17.76
N GLU A 99 -33.95 1.83 19.02
CA GLU A 99 -34.99 0.86 19.40
C GLU A 99 -36.32 1.15 18.69
N ALA A 100 -36.69 2.43 18.58
CA ALA A 100 -37.86 2.87 17.82
C ALA A 100 -37.70 2.60 16.30
N GLY A 101 -36.49 2.80 15.78
CA GLY A 101 -36.15 2.48 14.39
C GLY A 101 -36.28 0.98 14.07
N LEU A 102 -35.78 0.11 14.96
CA LEU A 102 -35.94 -1.35 14.87
C LEU A 102 -37.42 -1.76 14.89
N ALA A 103 -38.23 -1.17 15.76
CA ALA A 103 -39.66 -1.45 15.83
C ALA A 103 -40.40 -1.00 14.55
N MET A 104 -40.07 0.18 14.02
CA MET A 104 -40.61 0.68 12.75
C MET A 104 -40.21 -0.22 11.58
N PHE A 105 -38.96 -0.65 11.54
CA PHE A 105 -38.46 -1.53 10.49
C PHE A 105 -39.21 -2.87 10.50
N GLN A 106 -39.38 -3.47 11.68
CA GLN A 106 -40.15 -4.71 11.86
C GLN A 106 -41.61 -4.56 11.45
N ASP A 107 -42.25 -3.46 11.85
CA ASP A 107 -43.62 -3.15 11.43
C ASP A 107 -43.73 -3.04 9.91
N HIS A 108 -42.80 -2.35 9.25
CA HIS A 108 -42.79 -2.22 7.80
C HIS A 108 -42.55 -3.56 7.09
N LEU A 109 -41.72 -4.45 7.64
CA LEU A 109 -41.56 -5.82 7.12
C LEU A 109 -42.83 -6.66 7.28
N ASN A 110 -43.54 -6.53 8.41
CA ASN A 110 -44.81 -7.22 8.64
C ASN A 110 -45.93 -6.77 7.71
N LYS A 111 -45.93 -5.49 7.32
CA LYS A 111 -46.92 -4.90 6.40
C LYS A 111 -46.63 -5.21 4.93
N LEU A 112 -45.44 -5.73 4.61
CA LEU A 112 -45.01 -5.95 3.24
C LEU A 112 -45.87 -7.03 2.55
N GLY A 113 -46.58 -6.65 1.49
CA GLY A 113 -47.44 -7.57 0.73
C GLY A 113 -48.78 -7.90 1.39
N VAL A 114 -49.14 -7.27 2.51
CA VAL A 114 -50.43 -7.49 3.20
C VAL A 114 -51.55 -6.66 2.55
N LEU A 115 -52.67 -7.31 2.20
CA LEU A 115 -53.83 -6.66 1.61
C LEU A 115 -54.38 -5.52 2.50
N GLY A 116 -54.57 -4.34 1.92
CA GLY A 116 -55.10 -3.16 2.61
C GLY A 116 -54.06 -2.35 3.40
N GLN A 117 -52.81 -2.80 3.46
CA GLN A 117 -51.70 -2.06 4.07
C GLN A 117 -50.77 -1.54 2.98
N ASN A 118 -50.31 -0.29 3.11
CA ASN A 118 -49.39 0.31 2.16
C ASN A 118 -48.11 0.76 2.89
N VAL A 119 -46.96 0.38 2.33
CA VAL A 119 -45.63 0.77 2.82
C VAL A 119 -44.99 1.66 1.77
N THR A 120 -44.77 2.93 2.13
CA THR A 120 -44.04 3.87 1.28
C THR A 120 -42.60 3.40 1.10
N TYR A 121 -42.03 3.61 -0.08
CA TYR A 121 -40.66 3.20 -0.42
C TYR A 121 -40.39 1.68 -0.34
N LYS A 122 -41.42 0.83 -0.47
CA LYS A 122 -41.30 -0.64 -0.43
C LYS A 122 -40.23 -1.24 -1.33
N GLN A 123 -39.84 -0.58 -2.42
CA GLN A 123 -38.76 -1.01 -3.30
C GLN A 123 -37.42 -1.17 -2.55
N ILE A 124 -37.21 -0.44 -1.46
CA ILE A 124 -36.04 -0.61 -0.59
C ILE A 124 -36.12 -1.98 0.08
N LEU A 125 -37.25 -2.33 0.68
CA LEU A 125 -37.46 -3.63 1.33
C LEU A 125 -37.42 -4.80 0.34
N GLU A 126 -37.92 -4.61 -0.89
CA GLU A 126 -37.86 -5.60 -1.97
C GLU A 126 -36.41 -5.91 -2.40
N ALA A 127 -35.55 -4.89 -2.38
CA ALA A 127 -34.14 -5.02 -2.72
C ALA A 127 -33.31 -5.72 -1.62
N ILE A 128 -33.75 -5.70 -0.35
CA ILE A 128 -33.04 -6.38 0.74
C ILE A 128 -33.10 -7.90 0.52
N GLU A 129 -31.94 -8.55 0.55
CA GLU A 129 -31.79 -10.00 0.46
C GLU A 129 -31.53 -10.63 1.83
N GLY A 130 -30.78 -9.95 2.70
CA GLY A 130 -30.39 -10.44 4.01
C GLY A 130 -30.08 -9.33 5.00
N ILE A 131 -30.25 -9.62 6.27
CA ILE A 131 -30.04 -8.69 7.39
C ILE A 131 -29.24 -9.42 8.46
N ASP A 132 -28.09 -8.88 8.85
CA ASP A 132 -27.25 -9.43 9.90
C ASP A 132 -26.80 -8.31 10.85
N SER A 133 -26.37 -8.64 12.06
CA SER A 133 -25.70 -7.67 12.95
C SER A 133 -24.24 -7.47 12.51
N TRP A 134 -23.68 -6.29 12.75
CA TRP A 134 -22.22 -6.10 12.62
C TRP A 134 -21.51 -6.97 13.65
N SER A 135 -20.81 -8.01 13.20
CA SER A 135 -20.26 -9.06 14.07
C SER A 135 -18.84 -8.74 14.58
N ALA A 136 -18.30 -9.61 15.44
CA ALA A 136 -16.89 -9.52 15.85
C ALA A 136 -15.96 -9.65 14.65
N ASP A 137 -16.24 -10.60 13.75
CA ASP A 137 -15.45 -10.80 12.52
C ASP A 137 -15.49 -9.56 11.63
N ASP A 138 -16.66 -8.94 11.47
CA ASP A 138 -16.82 -7.70 10.68
C ASP A 138 -15.98 -6.54 11.24
N ARG A 139 -15.67 -6.53 12.56
CA ARG A 139 -14.80 -5.53 13.20
C ARG A 139 -13.32 -5.85 13.14
N MET A 140 -12.91 -7.08 12.82
CA MET A 140 -11.49 -7.40 12.73
C MET A 140 -10.89 -6.85 11.43
N SER A 141 -9.77 -6.14 11.54
CA SER A 141 -8.93 -5.82 10.39
C SER A 141 -8.38 -7.07 9.71
N TRP A 142 -7.83 -6.91 8.50
CA TRP A 142 -7.13 -8.00 7.83
C TRP A 142 -6.00 -8.57 8.70
N ALA A 143 -5.19 -7.70 9.31
CA ALA A 143 -4.06 -8.09 10.14
C ALA A 143 -4.52 -8.92 11.34
N LEU A 144 -5.57 -8.46 12.03
CA LEU A 144 -6.10 -9.17 13.19
C LEU A 144 -6.69 -10.54 12.81
N ARG A 145 -7.36 -10.66 11.65
CA ARG A 145 -7.92 -11.94 11.17
C ARG A 145 -6.85 -12.98 10.80
N HIS A 146 -5.71 -12.54 10.27
CA HIS A 146 -4.69 -13.45 9.72
C HIS A 146 -3.53 -13.71 10.69
N ILE A 147 -3.15 -12.73 11.49
CA ILE A 147 -2.06 -12.82 12.48
C ILE A 147 -2.62 -13.28 13.83
N GLY A 148 -3.82 -12.84 14.18
CA GLY A 148 -4.42 -13.06 15.49
C GLY A 148 -3.97 -12.03 16.53
N LEU A 149 -4.51 -12.17 17.75
CA LEU A 149 -4.12 -11.34 18.89
C LEU A 149 -2.69 -11.70 19.36
N PRO A 150 -1.89 -10.73 19.82
CA PRO A 150 -0.59 -11.00 20.43
C PRO A 150 -0.70 -11.95 21.64
N GLY A 151 0.32 -12.80 21.82
CA GLY A 151 0.38 -13.75 22.95
C GLY A 151 0.83 -13.14 24.29
N ALA A 152 1.13 -11.84 24.33
CA ALA A 152 1.48 -11.13 25.56
C ALA A 152 0.26 -10.95 26.48
N GLU A 153 0.49 -10.84 27.79
CA GLU A 153 -0.58 -10.62 28.78
C GLU A 153 -1.36 -9.34 28.49
N THR A 154 -0.64 -8.26 28.18
CA THR A 154 -1.19 -7.01 27.64
C THR A 154 -0.54 -6.67 26.31
N PHE A 155 -1.30 -6.03 25.44
CA PHE A 155 -0.86 -5.55 24.14
C PHE A 155 -1.67 -4.33 23.70
N LYS A 156 -1.19 -3.62 22.68
CA LYS A 156 -1.86 -2.43 22.15
C LYS A 156 -2.71 -2.78 20.94
N LEU A 157 -3.90 -2.19 20.88
CA LEU A 157 -4.77 -2.23 19.71
C LEU A 157 -5.16 -0.83 19.30
N ASP A 158 -5.39 -0.71 18.00
CA ASP A 158 -5.94 0.47 17.36
C ASP A 158 -7.44 0.24 17.13
N VAL A 159 -8.28 1.13 17.66
CA VAL A 159 -9.74 0.98 17.69
C VAL A 159 -10.38 2.17 17.00
N GLU A 160 -10.99 1.95 15.85
CA GLU A 160 -11.78 2.94 15.13
C GLU A 160 -13.23 2.90 15.61
N LEU A 161 -13.79 4.05 15.97
CA LEU A 161 -15.23 4.20 16.18
C LEU A 161 -15.91 4.63 14.89
N TRP A 162 -17.21 4.38 14.79
CA TRP A 162 -17.99 4.90 13.67
C TRP A 162 -17.86 6.42 13.58
N PRO A 163 -17.43 6.97 12.43
CA PRO A 163 -17.23 8.41 12.28
C PRO A 163 -18.57 9.14 12.04
N HIS A 164 -19.48 9.06 13.02
CA HIS A 164 -20.78 9.72 12.97
C HIS A 164 -20.61 11.22 13.24
N HIS A 165 -20.99 12.05 12.26
CA HIS A 165 -20.80 13.51 12.23
C HIS A 165 -19.34 13.99 12.28
N VAL A 166 -19.14 15.28 12.01
CA VAL A 166 -17.84 15.96 12.11
C VAL A 166 -17.31 16.02 13.56
N ALA A 167 -16.00 16.22 13.73
CA ALA A 167 -15.27 16.03 14.98
C ALA A 167 -15.81 16.83 16.18
N ASN A 168 -16.34 18.04 15.92
CA ASN A 168 -16.84 18.97 16.94
C ASN A 168 -18.37 18.92 17.12
N HIS A 169 -19.07 17.99 16.45
CA HIS A 169 -20.51 17.87 16.59
C HIS A 169 -20.89 17.39 18.01
N PRO A 170 -21.93 17.93 18.67
CA PRO A 170 -22.29 17.55 20.04
C PRO A 170 -22.55 16.04 20.24
N THR A 171 -23.11 15.37 19.24
CA THR A 171 -23.31 13.91 19.26
C THR A 171 -21.97 13.16 19.26
N ARG A 172 -20.99 13.59 18.46
CA ARG A 172 -19.65 13.00 18.39
C ARG A 172 -18.89 13.18 19.70
N ILE A 173 -19.00 14.37 20.31
CA ILE A 173 -18.40 14.67 21.62
C ILE A 173 -18.98 13.76 22.71
N ARG A 174 -20.32 13.59 22.74
CA ARG A 174 -20.99 12.70 23.72
C ARG A 174 -20.60 11.23 23.51
N LEU A 175 -20.54 10.76 22.26
CA LEU A 175 -20.09 9.41 21.93
C LEU A 175 -18.67 9.16 22.46
N CYS A 176 -17.73 10.05 22.15
CA CYS A 176 -16.35 9.93 22.64
C CYS A 176 -16.28 9.94 24.17
N ALA A 177 -16.98 10.86 24.84
CA ALA A 177 -16.98 10.95 26.30
C ALA A 177 -17.57 9.68 26.95
N ALA A 178 -18.62 9.11 26.37
CA ALA A 178 -19.22 7.86 26.82
C ALA A 178 -18.27 6.67 26.62
N PHE A 179 -17.62 6.58 25.45
CA PHE A 179 -16.66 5.53 25.16
C PHE A 179 -15.43 5.59 26.06
N GLU A 180 -14.87 6.77 26.29
CA GLU A 180 -13.77 6.97 27.23
C GLU A 180 -14.16 6.62 28.67
N LYS A 181 -15.42 6.89 29.07
CA LYS A 181 -15.94 6.46 30.37
C LYS A 181 -16.01 4.93 30.44
N TRP A 182 -16.54 4.28 29.41
CA TRP A 182 -16.63 2.82 29.33
C TRP A 182 -15.24 2.17 29.39
N LEU A 183 -14.23 2.71 28.67
CA LEU A 183 -12.85 2.23 28.74
C LEU A 183 -12.32 2.24 30.19
N ARG A 184 -12.54 3.34 30.93
CA ARG A 184 -12.10 3.45 32.33
C ARG A 184 -12.80 2.44 33.24
N GLU A 185 -14.11 2.25 33.07
CA GLU A 185 -14.90 1.29 33.86
C GLU A 185 -14.53 -0.16 33.56
N ALA A 186 -14.15 -0.46 32.30
CA ALA A 186 -13.64 -1.76 31.88
C ALA A 186 -12.19 -2.03 32.31
N GLY A 187 -11.48 -1.02 32.82
CA GLY A 187 -10.05 -1.13 33.17
C GLY A 187 -9.13 -1.16 31.95
N ILE A 188 -9.54 -0.55 30.83
CA ILE A 188 -8.76 -0.42 29.61
C ILE A 188 -8.00 0.91 29.61
N THR A 189 -6.69 0.85 29.43
CA THR A 189 -5.84 2.05 29.41
C THR A 189 -5.88 2.68 28.02
N MET A 190 -6.32 3.94 27.94
CA MET A 190 -6.20 4.73 26.71
C MET A 190 -4.80 5.32 26.60
N VAL A 191 -4.11 5.01 25.49
CA VAL A 191 -2.77 5.51 25.18
C VAL A 191 -2.84 6.80 24.37
N HIS A 192 -3.69 6.83 23.34
CA HIS A 192 -3.78 7.97 22.44
C HIS A 192 -5.17 8.05 21.78
N LYS A 193 -5.54 9.26 21.30
CA LYS A 193 -6.81 9.53 20.63
C LYS A 193 -6.61 10.44 19.42
N LEU A 194 -7.24 10.08 18.32
CA LEU A 194 -7.41 10.91 17.12
C LEU A 194 -8.90 11.20 16.92
N ASN A 195 -9.25 12.46 16.65
CA ASN A 195 -10.62 12.89 16.36
C ASN A 195 -10.63 13.91 15.21
N PHE A 196 -10.72 13.40 14.00
CA PHE A 196 -10.91 14.15 12.76
C PHE A 196 -12.33 13.94 12.23
N ASP A 197 -12.72 14.75 11.23
CA ASP A 197 -14.05 14.66 10.64
C ASP A 197 -14.31 13.29 10.02
N SER A 198 -13.31 12.71 9.34
CA SER A 198 -13.38 11.40 8.71
C SER A 198 -12.99 10.23 9.61
N LEU A 199 -12.37 10.46 10.77
CA LEU A 199 -11.75 9.41 11.60
C LEU A 199 -11.90 9.69 13.10
N VAL A 200 -12.42 8.74 13.87
CA VAL A 200 -12.16 8.67 15.32
C VAL A 200 -11.51 7.35 15.67
N MET A 201 -10.36 7.45 16.30
CA MET A 201 -9.51 6.31 16.56
C MET A 201 -8.86 6.45 17.93
N TYR A 202 -8.78 5.34 18.66
CA TYR A 202 -8.12 5.23 19.94
C TYR A 202 -7.03 4.18 19.85
N ARG A 203 -5.87 4.47 20.43
CA ARG A 203 -4.90 3.43 20.78
C ARG A 203 -5.11 3.07 22.24
N VAL A 204 -5.32 1.79 22.51
CA VAL A 204 -5.61 1.27 23.85
C VAL A 204 -4.69 0.11 24.19
N GLU A 205 -4.36 -0.04 25.46
CA GLU A 205 -3.68 -1.22 26.00
C GLU A 205 -4.70 -2.15 26.65
N VAL A 206 -4.68 -3.41 26.22
CA VAL A 206 -5.74 -4.39 26.44
C VAL A 206 -5.17 -5.76 26.78
N SER A 207 -5.97 -6.56 27.47
CA SER A 207 -5.80 -8.03 27.57
C SER A 207 -6.62 -8.72 26.47
N GLN A 208 -6.49 -10.04 26.32
CA GLN A 208 -7.35 -10.80 25.41
C GLN A 208 -8.85 -10.61 25.70
N LYS A 209 -9.24 -10.61 26.98
CA LYS A 209 -10.63 -10.35 27.39
C LYS A 209 -11.12 -8.96 26.98
N HIS A 210 -10.27 -7.94 27.12
CA HIS A 210 -10.60 -6.58 26.69
C HIS A 210 -10.74 -6.49 25.16
N ALA A 211 -9.91 -7.22 24.40
CA ALA A 211 -10.01 -7.30 22.95
C ALA A 211 -11.36 -7.93 22.50
N GLU A 212 -11.79 -9.01 23.15
CA GLU A 212 -13.12 -9.62 22.90
C GLU A 212 -14.27 -8.64 23.18
N GLN A 213 -14.15 -7.84 24.25
CA GLN A 213 -15.14 -6.81 24.57
C GLN A 213 -15.21 -5.74 23.47
N LEU A 214 -14.06 -5.24 22.99
CA LEU A 214 -14.00 -4.27 21.90
C LEU A 214 -14.58 -4.82 20.59
N LEU A 215 -14.29 -6.08 20.26
CA LEU A 215 -14.86 -6.78 19.11
C LEU A 215 -16.39 -7.02 19.23
N ASN A 216 -16.94 -6.97 20.44
CA ASN A 216 -18.38 -7.07 20.70
C ASN A 216 -19.03 -5.71 21.02
N HIS A 217 -18.35 -4.59 20.74
CA HIS A 217 -18.83 -3.25 21.11
C HIS A 217 -19.50 -2.53 19.94
N ALA A 218 -20.74 -2.07 20.11
CA ALA A 218 -21.56 -1.45 19.05
C ALA A 218 -20.93 -0.18 18.47
N ASP A 219 -20.36 0.67 19.34
CA ASP A 219 -19.73 1.93 18.93
C ASP A 219 -18.40 1.73 18.18
N VAL A 220 -17.79 0.54 18.28
CA VAL A 220 -16.55 0.19 17.59
C VAL A 220 -16.86 -0.28 16.17
N ARG A 221 -16.20 0.34 15.19
CA ARG A 221 -16.26 -0.01 13.77
C ARG A 221 -15.21 -1.05 13.41
N LEU A 222 -13.96 -0.81 13.80
CA LEU A 222 -12.81 -1.62 13.45
C LEU A 222 -11.84 -1.74 14.64
N VAL A 223 -11.27 -2.92 14.79
CA VAL A 223 -10.17 -3.22 15.72
C VAL A 223 -9.01 -3.76 14.90
N ASP A 224 -7.85 -3.13 15.06
CA ASP A 224 -6.63 -3.42 14.31
C ASP A 224 -5.43 -3.62 15.24
N LEU A 225 -4.43 -4.34 14.73
CA LEU A 225 -3.11 -4.42 15.32
C LEU A 225 -2.37 -3.11 15.06
N ILE A 226 -1.53 -2.70 16.01
CA ILE A 226 -0.64 -1.56 15.77
C ILE A 226 0.37 -1.90 14.66
N PRO A 227 0.91 -0.89 13.95
CA PRO A 227 2.02 -1.09 13.04
C PRO A 227 3.16 -1.85 13.72
N GLN A 228 3.69 -2.89 13.07
CA GLN A 228 4.54 -3.89 13.71
C GLN A 228 6.01 -3.77 13.36
N THR A 229 6.32 -3.45 12.11
CA THR A 229 7.69 -3.59 11.60
C THR A 229 8.16 -2.35 10.86
N GLY A 230 9.44 -2.03 11.03
CA GLY A 230 10.09 -0.96 10.30
C GLY A 230 11.59 -1.00 10.47
N ILE A 231 12.31 -0.25 9.62
CA ILE A 231 13.75 -0.14 9.71
C ILE A 231 14.11 0.70 10.94
N SER A 232 14.96 0.14 11.79
CA SER A 232 15.41 0.76 13.02
C SER A 232 16.77 1.43 12.87
N TYR A 233 17.04 2.45 13.68
CA TYR A 233 18.35 3.12 13.67
C TYR A 233 19.54 2.18 13.97
N PRO A 234 19.46 1.21 14.90
CA PRO A 234 20.53 0.24 15.10
C PRO A 234 20.87 -0.58 13.86
N GLN A 235 19.88 -0.94 13.02
CA GLN A 235 20.15 -1.59 11.74
C GLN A 235 20.90 -0.65 10.79
N LEU A 236 20.51 0.61 10.72
CA LEU A 236 21.20 1.60 9.87
C LEU A 236 22.65 1.82 10.33
N ASN A 237 22.85 2.03 11.63
CA ASN A 237 24.11 2.37 12.26
C ASN A 237 24.91 1.13 12.71
N ARG A 238 24.93 0.10 11.86
CA ARG A 238 25.75 -1.10 12.04
C ARG A 238 27.23 -0.71 12.09
N ASP A 239 27.93 -1.13 13.13
CA ASP A 239 29.37 -0.89 13.23
C ASP A 239 30.11 -1.73 12.17
N ILE A 240 30.96 -1.06 11.38
CA ILE A 240 31.77 -1.68 10.33
C ILE A 240 32.67 -2.78 10.90
N ALA A 241 33.14 -2.63 12.14
CA ALA A 241 33.97 -3.65 12.80
C ALA A 241 33.22 -4.96 13.08
N GLN A 242 31.89 -4.97 12.99
CA GLN A 242 31.06 -6.17 13.18
C GLN A 242 30.78 -6.92 11.87
N LEU A 243 31.20 -6.38 10.73
CA LEU A 243 31.15 -7.10 9.46
C LEU A 243 32.19 -8.23 9.44
N PRO A 244 31.99 -9.28 8.61
CA PRO A 244 33.01 -10.29 8.39
C PRO A 244 34.33 -9.65 7.92
N LEU A 245 35.46 -10.14 8.45
CA LEU A 245 36.79 -9.65 8.10
C LEU A 245 37.10 -9.81 6.60
N GLU A 246 36.61 -10.91 6.02
CA GLU A 246 36.75 -11.22 4.60
C GLU A 246 35.38 -11.52 4.00
N ILE A 247 35.04 -10.78 2.95
CA ILE A 247 33.88 -11.03 2.12
C ILE A 247 34.42 -11.60 0.81
N PRO A 248 34.01 -12.82 0.41
CA PRO A 248 34.55 -13.45 -0.78
C PRO A 248 34.13 -12.66 -2.02
N SER A 249 35.06 -12.53 -2.96
CA SER A 249 34.75 -12.09 -4.31
C SER A 249 33.94 -13.17 -5.05
N PRO A 250 33.10 -12.79 -6.02
CA PRO A 250 32.46 -13.74 -6.93
C PRO A 250 33.51 -14.61 -7.66
N ALA A 251 33.08 -15.77 -8.16
CA ALA A 251 33.92 -16.58 -9.05
C ALA A 251 34.26 -15.80 -10.33
N GLN A 252 35.40 -16.07 -10.96
CA GLN A 252 35.86 -15.32 -12.13
C GLN A 252 34.91 -15.44 -13.34
N ASP A 253 34.23 -16.58 -13.46
CA ASP A 253 33.23 -16.91 -14.46
C ASP A 253 31.79 -16.61 -14.02
N ALA A 254 31.61 -16.00 -12.84
CA ALA A 254 30.30 -15.58 -12.39
C ALA A 254 29.66 -14.55 -13.33
N ALA A 255 28.33 -14.49 -13.29
CA ALA A 255 27.50 -13.59 -14.05
C ALA A 255 27.97 -12.14 -13.92
N ARG A 256 27.70 -11.36 -14.98
CA ARG A 256 28.05 -9.94 -15.08
C ARG A 256 26.78 -9.13 -15.17
N VAL A 257 26.56 -8.30 -14.15
CA VAL A 257 25.35 -7.50 -13.98
C VAL A 257 25.72 -6.03 -13.99
N CYS A 258 25.11 -5.27 -14.90
CA CYS A 258 25.33 -3.84 -14.99
C CYS A 258 24.21 -3.06 -14.30
N ILE A 259 24.60 -2.10 -13.46
CA ILE A 259 23.70 -1.12 -12.83
C ILE A 259 23.89 0.19 -13.58
N LEU A 260 22.85 0.64 -14.30
CA LEU A 260 22.83 1.91 -15.00
C LEU A 260 22.06 2.93 -14.16
N ASP A 261 22.77 3.80 -13.44
CA ASP A 261 22.19 4.64 -12.39
C ASP A 261 23.07 5.90 -12.13
N SER A 262 23.05 6.46 -10.91
CA SER A 262 23.80 7.66 -10.50
C SER A 262 25.28 7.45 -10.19
N GLY A 263 25.78 6.23 -10.42
CA GLY A 263 27.11 5.77 -10.00
C GLY A 263 27.02 4.81 -8.81
N VAL A 264 28.17 4.27 -8.39
CA VAL A 264 28.28 3.41 -7.20
C VAL A 264 29.49 3.85 -6.38
N ASN A 265 29.36 3.93 -5.05
CA ASN A 265 30.53 4.02 -4.18
C ASN A 265 31.24 2.66 -4.13
N THR A 266 32.21 2.47 -5.01
CA THR A 266 32.99 1.24 -5.16
C THR A 266 33.85 0.90 -3.94
N ASN A 267 34.08 1.86 -3.04
CA ASN A 267 34.83 1.66 -1.81
C ASN A 267 33.96 1.20 -0.63
N HIS A 268 32.64 1.06 -0.81
CA HIS A 268 31.77 0.55 0.24
C HIS A 268 32.21 -0.88 0.64
N PRO A 269 32.41 -1.19 1.94
CA PRO A 269 33.01 -2.47 2.38
C PRO A 269 32.27 -3.71 1.85
N LEU A 270 30.94 -3.62 1.77
CA LEU A 270 30.07 -4.68 1.26
C LEU A 270 29.97 -4.73 -0.27
N LEU A 271 30.42 -3.72 -1.01
CA LEU A 271 30.33 -3.71 -2.48
C LEU A 271 31.68 -3.96 -3.14
N ARG A 272 32.76 -3.39 -2.57
CA ARG A 272 34.13 -3.45 -3.10
C ARG A 272 34.58 -4.85 -3.55
N PRO A 273 34.28 -5.96 -2.85
CA PRO A 273 34.71 -7.30 -3.26
C PRO A 273 34.12 -7.78 -4.59
N ALA A 274 33.04 -7.16 -5.06
CA ALA A 274 32.28 -7.60 -6.24
C ALA A 274 32.19 -6.53 -7.35
N ILE A 275 32.87 -5.40 -7.21
CA ILE A 275 32.97 -4.40 -8.28
C ILE A 275 33.97 -4.88 -9.33
N ALA A 276 33.54 -4.91 -10.60
CA ALA A 276 34.41 -5.16 -11.75
C ALA A 276 34.81 -3.83 -12.41
N GLU A 277 34.07 -3.37 -13.41
CA GLU A 277 34.36 -2.12 -14.15
C GLU A 277 33.41 -0.99 -13.72
N SER A 278 33.89 0.26 -13.79
CA SER A 278 33.10 1.46 -13.59
C SER A 278 33.35 2.49 -14.68
N ALA A 279 32.31 2.95 -15.37
CA ALA A 279 32.39 3.97 -16.40
C ALA A 279 31.30 5.03 -16.21
N SER A 280 31.62 6.26 -16.57
CA SER A 280 30.67 7.37 -16.57
C SER A 280 30.37 7.80 -18.00
N PHE A 281 29.08 7.96 -18.27
CA PHE A 281 28.54 8.48 -19.53
C PHE A 281 27.89 9.86 -19.30
N VAL A 282 28.09 10.43 -18.12
CA VAL A 282 27.68 11.80 -17.80
C VAL A 282 28.88 12.71 -18.03
N GLU A 283 28.73 13.69 -18.92
CA GLU A 283 29.79 14.59 -19.31
C GLU A 283 30.42 15.30 -18.09
N GLY A 284 31.75 15.24 -18.00
CA GLY A 284 32.52 15.91 -16.95
C GLY A 284 32.42 15.28 -15.55
N GLN A 285 31.81 14.09 -15.41
CA GLN A 285 31.70 13.38 -14.13
C GLN A 285 32.41 12.03 -14.17
N ASP A 286 32.97 11.62 -13.03
CA ASP A 286 33.46 10.25 -12.83
C ASP A 286 32.31 9.28 -12.50
N ALA A 287 32.61 8.00 -12.34
CA ALA A 287 31.61 6.97 -12.06
C ALA A 287 31.16 6.92 -10.57
N PHE A 288 31.63 7.86 -9.73
CA PHE A 288 31.29 7.90 -8.31
C PHE A 288 29.84 8.32 -8.09
N ASP A 289 29.23 7.77 -7.04
CA ASP A 289 27.86 8.07 -6.67
C ASP A 289 27.76 9.30 -5.75
N GLU A 290 27.40 10.44 -6.33
CA GLU A 290 27.20 11.67 -5.57
C GLU A 290 25.78 11.80 -4.99
N ALA A 291 24.81 11.07 -5.56
CA ALA A 291 23.40 11.13 -5.20
C ALA A 291 22.99 10.03 -4.20
N GLY A 292 23.67 8.88 -4.23
CA GLY A 292 23.43 7.76 -3.34
C GLY A 292 22.30 6.83 -3.78
N HIS A 293 21.75 6.99 -5.00
CA HIS A 293 20.70 6.13 -5.53
C HIS A 293 21.31 4.84 -6.08
N GLY A 294 22.30 4.94 -6.97
CA GLY A 294 22.95 3.80 -7.59
C GLY A 294 23.68 2.89 -6.60
N THR A 295 24.30 3.43 -5.54
CA THR A 295 24.87 2.61 -4.46
C THR A 295 23.81 1.79 -3.72
N ALA A 296 22.63 2.38 -3.49
CA ALA A 296 21.51 1.67 -2.87
C ALA A 296 20.92 0.59 -3.80
N VAL A 297 20.83 0.88 -5.10
CA VAL A 297 20.39 -0.10 -6.11
C VAL A 297 21.39 -1.26 -6.20
N ALA A 298 22.69 -0.97 -6.26
CA ALA A 298 23.75 -1.97 -6.32
C ALA A 298 23.77 -2.88 -5.09
N GLY A 299 23.53 -2.34 -3.89
CA GLY A 299 23.41 -3.11 -2.66
C GLY A 299 22.32 -4.19 -2.72
N ILE A 300 21.12 -3.81 -3.16
CA ILE A 300 19.99 -4.73 -3.28
C ILE A 300 20.22 -5.70 -4.43
N ALA A 301 20.79 -5.25 -5.56
CA ALA A 301 21.10 -6.15 -6.66
C ALA A 301 22.06 -7.25 -6.20
N LEU A 302 23.13 -6.89 -5.49
CA LEU A 302 24.14 -7.86 -5.08
C LEU A 302 23.62 -8.87 -4.05
N TYR A 303 22.82 -8.42 -3.08
CA TYR A 303 22.47 -9.22 -1.90
C TYR A 303 20.99 -9.64 -1.81
N GLY A 304 20.12 -9.07 -2.62
CA GLY A 304 18.68 -9.32 -2.54
C GLY A 304 18.09 -8.79 -1.23
N ASP A 305 17.87 -9.68 -0.27
CA ASP A 305 17.32 -9.32 1.04
C ASP A 305 18.43 -8.85 2.00
N VAL A 306 18.80 -7.57 1.89
CA VAL A 306 19.86 -6.95 2.69
C VAL A 306 19.59 -7.06 4.20
N GLU A 307 18.34 -6.95 4.64
CA GLU A 307 17.99 -7.11 6.06
C GLU A 307 18.23 -8.54 6.56
N ALA A 308 17.99 -9.55 5.72
CA ALA A 308 18.31 -10.93 6.05
C ALA A 308 19.83 -11.17 6.10
N CYS A 309 20.58 -10.59 5.16
CA CYS A 309 22.05 -10.63 5.16
C CYS A 309 22.62 -9.97 6.42
N ASP A 310 22.13 -8.79 6.80
CA ASP A 310 22.59 -8.07 7.98
C ASP A 310 22.27 -8.82 9.28
N ARG A 311 21.04 -9.32 9.42
CA ARG A 311 20.63 -10.11 10.58
C ARG A 311 21.43 -11.40 10.74
N GLY A 312 21.75 -12.07 9.63
CA GLY A 312 22.58 -13.28 9.61
C GLY A 312 24.09 -13.00 9.64
N ASN A 313 24.49 -11.74 9.49
CA ASN A 313 25.86 -11.31 9.20
C ASN A 313 26.54 -12.13 8.09
N PHE A 314 25.76 -12.52 7.08
CA PHE A 314 26.20 -13.39 5.99
C PHE A 314 26.13 -12.64 4.67
N TRP A 315 27.31 -12.28 4.16
CA TRP A 315 27.49 -11.45 2.97
C TRP A 315 28.25 -12.26 1.92
N ARG A 316 27.54 -12.70 0.88
CA ARG A 316 28.13 -13.48 -0.21
C ARG A 316 27.69 -12.94 -1.57
N PRO A 317 28.52 -12.09 -2.19
CA PRO A 317 28.36 -11.73 -3.59
C PRO A 317 28.40 -12.97 -4.50
N GLU A 318 27.41 -13.15 -5.37
CA GLU A 318 27.35 -14.28 -6.31
C GLU A 318 27.70 -13.88 -7.75
N PHE A 319 27.82 -12.60 -8.05
CA PHE A 319 28.09 -12.09 -9.41
C PHE A 319 28.85 -10.76 -9.38
N TRP A 320 29.45 -10.41 -10.52
CA TRP A 320 30.20 -9.17 -10.69
C TRP A 320 29.29 -8.00 -11.03
N LEU A 321 29.48 -6.88 -10.33
CA LEU A 321 28.81 -5.62 -10.58
C LEU A 321 29.62 -4.74 -11.53
N TYR A 322 28.95 -4.25 -12.55
CA TYR A 322 29.43 -3.24 -13.48
C TYR A 322 28.65 -1.94 -13.23
N ASN A 323 29.37 -0.85 -12.99
CA ASN A 323 28.79 0.44 -12.62
C ASN A 323 28.79 1.38 -13.83
N GLY A 324 27.62 1.62 -14.42
CA GLY A 324 27.43 2.59 -15.49
C GLY A 324 26.71 3.83 -14.98
N LYS A 325 27.42 4.94 -14.82
CA LYS A 325 26.80 6.20 -14.43
C LYS A 325 26.14 6.85 -15.65
N VAL A 326 24.81 6.96 -15.59
CA VAL A 326 23.96 7.63 -16.61
C VAL A 326 23.09 8.73 -15.99
N MET A 327 23.13 8.89 -14.67
CA MET A 327 22.42 9.93 -13.92
C MET A 327 23.39 10.78 -13.11
N ARG A 328 23.02 12.04 -12.87
CA ARG A 328 23.75 13.01 -12.05
C ARG A 328 22.95 13.41 -10.82
N LYS A 329 23.64 14.00 -9.83
CA LYS A 329 22.97 14.60 -8.68
C LYS A 329 22.26 15.90 -9.09
N CYS A 330 20.99 16.04 -8.75
CA CYS A 330 20.26 17.29 -8.89
C CYS A 330 20.80 18.32 -7.88
N PRO A 331 21.25 19.51 -8.32
CA PRO A 331 21.78 20.52 -7.40
C PRO A 331 20.74 21.04 -6.39
N VAL A 332 19.45 20.94 -6.71
CA VAL A 332 18.35 21.48 -5.90
C VAL A 332 17.82 20.41 -4.94
N THR A 333 17.46 19.24 -5.46
CA THR A 333 16.80 18.18 -4.66
C THR A 333 17.78 17.16 -4.11
N SER A 334 19.04 17.15 -4.57
CA SER A 334 20.03 16.09 -4.33
C SER A 334 19.65 14.70 -4.83
N ASN A 335 18.49 14.54 -5.49
CA ASN A 335 18.06 13.28 -6.10
C ASN A 335 18.86 12.98 -7.37
N ALA A 336 18.92 11.70 -7.75
CA ALA A 336 19.45 11.31 -9.05
C ALA A 336 18.49 11.78 -10.17
N ILE A 337 19.03 12.45 -11.19
CA ILE A 337 18.32 12.89 -12.40
C ILE A 337 19.15 12.53 -13.63
N TYR A 338 18.49 12.20 -14.73
CA TYR A 338 19.15 12.09 -16.04
C TYR A 338 18.90 13.38 -16.85
N ASP A 339 19.67 13.57 -17.91
CA ASP A 339 19.44 14.63 -18.87
C ASP A 339 18.42 14.19 -19.92
N GLU A 340 17.23 14.81 -19.91
CA GLU A 340 16.12 14.41 -20.78
C GLU A 340 16.44 14.53 -22.27
N ASP A 341 17.35 15.44 -22.65
CA ASP A 341 17.71 15.68 -24.06
C ASP A 341 18.72 14.66 -24.61
N SER A 342 19.47 13.98 -23.73
CA SER A 342 20.57 13.08 -24.12
C SER A 342 20.44 11.66 -23.58
N VAL A 343 19.46 11.37 -22.70
CA VAL A 343 19.32 10.08 -22.01
C VAL A 343 19.30 8.88 -22.96
N GLU A 344 18.71 9.03 -24.13
CA GLU A 344 18.61 7.98 -25.16
C GLU A 344 19.98 7.59 -25.72
N ALA A 345 20.81 8.59 -26.05
CA ALA A 345 22.17 8.41 -26.55
C ALA A 345 23.08 7.87 -25.44
N THR A 346 23.04 8.50 -24.27
CA THR A 346 23.81 8.12 -23.06
C THR A 346 23.54 6.67 -22.67
N LEU A 347 22.26 6.26 -22.68
CA LEU A 347 21.89 4.89 -22.34
C LEU A 347 22.37 3.88 -23.39
N THR A 348 22.25 4.24 -24.68
CA THR A 348 22.71 3.37 -25.77
C THR A 348 24.23 3.17 -25.69
N GLU A 349 25.00 4.23 -25.51
CA GLU A 349 26.46 4.17 -25.36
C GLU A 349 26.86 3.32 -24.15
N ALA A 350 26.21 3.54 -23.00
CA ALA A 350 26.47 2.77 -21.79
C ALA A 350 26.20 1.28 -21.98
N VAL A 351 25.06 0.92 -22.59
CA VAL A 351 24.73 -0.49 -22.86
C VAL A 351 25.75 -1.12 -23.80
N GLU A 352 26.07 -0.47 -24.93
CA GLU A 352 27.04 -1.02 -25.90
C GLU A 352 28.41 -1.25 -25.24
N HIS A 353 28.90 -0.30 -24.43
CA HIS A 353 30.15 -0.45 -23.67
C HIS A 353 30.15 -1.68 -22.75
N PHE A 354 29.10 -1.86 -21.94
CA PHE A 354 29.05 -2.99 -21.01
C PHE A 354 28.72 -4.34 -21.67
N VAL A 355 28.06 -4.32 -22.83
CA VAL A 355 27.89 -5.52 -23.67
C VAL A 355 29.24 -6.03 -24.17
N GLU A 356 30.14 -5.15 -24.61
CA GLU A 356 31.51 -5.52 -24.99
C GLU A 356 32.28 -6.16 -23.82
N LEU A 357 31.96 -5.75 -22.59
CA LEU A 357 32.48 -6.33 -21.35
C LEU A 357 31.72 -7.59 -20.90
N GLY A 358 30.78 -8.10 -21.68
CA GLY A 358 30.05 -9.35 -21.44
C GLY A 358 28.90 -9.25 -20.44
N CYS A 359 28.41 -8.05 -20.13
CA CYS A 359 27.19 -7.89 -19.32
C CYS A 359 25.97 -8.39 -20.09
N ARG A 360 25.16 -9.22 -19.44
CA ARG A 360 23.92 -9.78 -20.02
C ARG A 360 22.66 -9.32 -19.31
N ILE A 361 22.81 -8.79 -18.09
CA ILE A 361 21.72 -8.32 -17.25
C ILE A 361 21.97 -6.85 -16.93
N PHE A 362 20.96 -6.03 -17.15
CA PHE A 362 21.01 -4.59 -16.94
C PHE A 362 19.84 -4.18 -16.04
N ASN A 363 20.16 -3.56 -14.91
CA ASN A 363 19.17 -2.95 -14.04
C ASN A 363 19.02 -1.47 -14.38
N LEU A 364 17.80 -1.05 -14.72
CA LEU A 364 17.43 0.34 -14.96
C LEU A 364 16.40 0.79 -13.92
N SER A 365 16.87 1.43 -12.85
CA SER A 365 16.00 1.95 -11.78
C SER A 365 15.67 3.44 -11.98
N LEU A 366 15.51 3.85 -13.24
CA LEU A 366 15.17 5.21 -13.68
C LEU A 366 13.85 5.21 -14.45
N GLY A 367 13.13 6.34 -14.42
CA GLY A 367 11.91 6.50 -15.20
C GLY A 367 11.52 7.95 -15.37
N ASN A 368 10.79 8.24 -16.44
CA ASN A 368 10.34 9.58 -16.80
C ASN A 368 8.95 9.87 -16.25
N ALA A 369 8.88 10.61 -15.14
CA ALA A 369 7.61 10.98 -14.53
C ALA A 369 6.70 11.81 -15.47
N ASN A 370 7.27 12.46 -16.48
CA ASN A 370 6.55 13.26 -17.49
C ASN A 370 6.09 12.42 -18.70
N ALA A 371 6.41 11.12 -18.76
CA ALA A 371 6.00 10.22 -19.83
C ALA A 371 5.19 9.00 -19.30
N PRO A 372 4.00 9.23 -18.70
CA PRO A 372 3.05 8.16 -18.44
C PRO A 372 2.61 7.51 -19.75
N TYR A 373 2.38 6.20 -19.71
CA TYR A 373 1.94 5.46 -20.89
C TYR A 373 0.53 5.90 -21.32
N ASP A 374 0.44 6.44 -22.53
CA ASP A 374 -0.79 7.04 -23.10
C ASP A 374 -1.67 6.05 -23.88
N GLY A 375 -1.34 4.74 -23.83
CA GLY A 375 -2.04 3.71 -24.61
C GLY A 375 -1.62 3.64 -26.07
N MET A 376 -0.69 4.48 -26.53
CA MET A 376 -0.22 4.51 -27.92
C MET A 376 0.99 3.59 -28.14
N HIS A 377 1.66 3.73 -29.28
CA HIS A 377 2.87 2.98 -29.59
C HIS A 377 4.00 3.30 -28.60
N VAL A 378 4.84 2.30 -28.29
CA VAL A 378 6.06 2.49 -27.47
C VAL A 378 6.99 3.51 -28.13
N ARG A 379 7.52 4.44 -27.35
CA ARG A 379 8.46 5.50 -27.76
C ARG A 379 9.58 5.63 -26.72
N GLY A 380 10.51 6.55 -26.95
CA GLY A 380 11.54 6.93 -25.99
C GLY A 380 12.41 5.75 -25.55
N LEU A 381 12.72 5.71 -24.26
CA LEU A 381 13.60 4.69 -23.68
C LEU A 381 13.01 3.29 -23.82
N ALA A 382 11.68 3.13 -23.69
CA ALA A 382 11.06 1.82 -23.83
C ALA A 382 11.31 1.20 -25.22
N TYR A 383 11.30 2.01 -26.29
CA TYR A 383 11.62 1.52 -27.64
C TYR A 383 13.11 1.14 -27.76
N ILE A 384 14.00 1.98 -27.22
CA ILE A 384 15.45 1.74 -27.24
C ILE A 384 15.80 0.45 -26.50
N LEU A 385 15.23 0.23 -25.31
CA LEU A 385 15.42 -1.01 -24.55
C LEU A 385 14.91 -2.23 -25.33
N ASP A 386 13.77 -2.11 -26.01
CA ASP A 386 13.26 -3.20 -26.86
C ASP A 386 14.19 -3.57 -28.00
N VAL A 387 14.83 -2.57 -28.64
CA VAL A 387 15.80 -2.78 -29.71
C VAL A 387 17.08 -3.41 -29.16
N LEU A 388 17.65 -2.86 -28.09
CA LEU A 388 18.89 -3.35 -27.48
C LEU A 388 18.71 -4.77 -26.92
N ALA A 389 17.58 -5.06 -26.27
CA ALA A 389 17.28 -6.37 -25.73
C ALA A 389 17.31 -7.46 -26.82
N ARG A 390 16.71 -7.17 -27.98
CA ARG A 390 16.67 -8.10 -29.12
C ARG A 390 18.01 -8.20 -29.82
N LYS A 391 18.68 -7.06 -30.06
CA LYS A 391 19.96 -6.99 -30.77
C LYS A 391 21.04 -7.80 -30.06
N HIS A 392 21.09 -7.68 -28.73
CA HIS A 392 22.18 -8.21 -27.91
C HIS A 392 21.78 -9.36 -26.98
N ASN A 393 20.53 -9.84 -27.06
CA ASN A 393 19.99 -10.90 -26.18
C ASN A 393 20.18 -10.57 -24.69
N LEU A 394 19.79 -9.35 -24.31
CA LEU A 394 19.95 -8.80 -22.96
C LEU A 394 18.67 -8.89 -22.15
N LEU A 395 18.83 -9.06 -20.84
CA LEU A 395 17.76 -8.93 -19.88
C LEU A 395 17.82 -7.56 -19.21
N PHE A 396 16.88 -6.68 -19.56
CA PHE A 396 16.63 -5.45 -18.82
C PHE A 396 15.59 -5.68 -17.73
N ILE A 397 15.87 -5.15 -16.55
CA ILE A 397 14.97 -5.16 -15.40
C ILE A 397 14.73 -3.71 -15.01
N VAL A 398 13.47 -3.28 -15.08
CA VAL A 398 13.06 -1.88 -14.93
C VAL A 398 11.99 -1.73 -13.85
N SER A 399 11.96 -0.58 -13.18
CA SER A 399 10.90 -0.26 -12.22
C SER A 399 9.64 0.26 -12.92
N THR A 400 8.48 0.19 -12.26
CA THR A 400 7.24 0.78 -12.81
C THR A 400 7.22 2.31 -12.80
N GLY A 401 8.14 2.93 -12.04
CA GLY A 401 8.09 4.32 -11.63
C GLY A 401 7.21 4.54 -10.39
N ASN A 402 7.36 5.71 -9.77
CA ASN A 402 6.63 6.09 -8.55
C ASN A 402 5.52 7.08 -8.88
N PHE A 403 4.30 6.79 -8.44
CA PHE A 403 3.18 7.72 -8.49
C PHE A 403 3.29 8.70 -7.31
N VAL A 404 3.23 10.00 -7.62
CA VAL A 404 3.40 11.09 -6.65
C VAL A 404 2.10 11.85 -6.39
N GLY A 405 0.97 11.33 -6.90
CA GLY A 405 -0.30 12.02 -6.91
C GLY A 405 -0.43 12.96 -8.11
N SER A 406 -1.60 13.57 -8.23
CA SER A 406 -1.87 14.67 -9.15
C SER A 406 -2.63 15.76 -8.41
N ASN A 407 -2.41 17.02 -8.82
CA ASN A 407 -3.13 18.17 -8.26
C ASN A 407 -4.27 18.64 -9.18
N ASP A 408 -4.24 18.32 -10.47
CA ASP A 408 -5.24 18.76 -11.45
C ASP A 408 -5.52 17.67 -12.50
N PRO A 409 -6.64 16.92 -12.37
CA PRO A 409 -7.48 16.83 -11.17
C PRO A 409 -6.70 16.27 -9.97
N ALA A 410 -7.17 16.52 -8.74
CA ALA A 410 -6.58 15.92 -7.55
C ALA A 410 -6.71 14.38 -7.58
N VAL A 411 -5.59 13.65 -7.48
CA VAL A 411 -5.57 12.20 -7.16
C VAL A 411 -4.45 11.88 -6.17
N PRO A 412 -4.75 11.21 -5.03
CA PRO A 412 -6.10 11.00 -4.46
C PRO A 412 -6.87 12.33 -4.29
N VAL A 413 -8.13 12.32 -3.85
CA VAL A 413 -8.94 13.54 -3.63
C VAL A 413 -8.92 14.02 -2.18
N ASN A 414 -8.77 13.11 -1.22
CA ASN A 414 -8.76 13.37 0.22
C ASN A 414 -7.39 13.09 0.85
N SER A 415 -6.85 11.88 0.67
CA SER A 415 -5.51 11.52 1.14
C SER A 415 -5.03 10.18 0.58
N TRP A 416 -3.73 9.92 0.68
CA TRP A 416 -3.14 8.61 0.36
C TRP A 416 -3.76 7.46 1.15
N ARG A 417 -4.29 7.71 2.36
CA ARG A 417 -4.83 6.65 3.21
C ARG A 417 -6.30 6.37 2.98
N GLU A 418 -7.10 7.40 2.76
CA GLU A 418 -8.56 7.24 2.64
C GLU A 418 -8.99 6.56 1.33
N GLU A 419 -8.21 6.72 0.27
CA GLU A 419 -8.53 6.18 -1.07
C GLU A 419 -7.59 5.05 -1.50
N TYR A 420 -6.80 4.52 -0.57
CA TYR A 420 -5.96 3.36 -0.86
C TYR A 420 -6.80 2.07 -0.77
N PRO A 421 -6.67 1.14 -1.75
CA PRO A 421 -5.76 1.18 -2.90
C PRO A 421 -6.39 1.73 -4.20
N GLU A 422 -7.61 2.25 -4.17
CA GLU A 422 -8.41 2.57 -5.36
C GLU A 422 -7.73 3.54 -6.32
N TYR A 423 -7.04 4.57 -5.82
CA TYR A 423 -6.35 5.53 -6.69
C TYR A 423 -5.20 4.89 -7.50
N LEU A 424 -4.72 3.70 -7.11
CA LEU A 424 -3.73 2.95 -7.88
C LEU A 424 -4.30 2.38 -9.18
N LEU A 425 -5.61 2.51 -9.42
CA LEU A 425 -6.27 2.13 -10.67
C LEU A 425 -6.60 3.35 -11.56
N ASP A 426 -6.25 4.55 -11.11
CA ASP A 426 -6.46 5.79 -11.85
C ASP A 426 -5.50 5.89 -13.04
N GLU A 427 -5.98 6.45 -14.16
CA GLU A 427 -5.21 6.62 -15.40
C GLU A 427 -3.90 7.42 -15.23
N ARG A 428 -3.74 8.21 -14.16
CA ARG A 428 -2.49 8.93 -13.84
C ARG A 428 -1.46 8.07 -13.11
N SER A 429 -1.89 6.95 -12.53
CA SER A 429 -1.05 5.97 -11.84
C SER A 429 -0.53 4.87 -12.78
N VAL A 430 -0.68 5.05 -14.09
CA VAL A 430 -0.13 4.12 -15.10
C VAL A 430 1.40 4.12 -15.07
N ILE A 431 2.00 3.01 -15.50
CA ILE A 431 3.45 2.87 -15.71
C ILE A 431 4.02 4.02 -16.56
N ILE A 432 5.28 4.39 -16.29
CA ILE A 432 6.00 5.46 -16.99
C ILE A 432 7.18 4.89 -17.80
N ASP A 433 7.60 5.58 -18.85
CA ASP A 433 8.80 5.22 -19.64
C ASP A 433 10.03 4.98 -18.73
N PRO A 434 10.79 3.86 -18.86
CA PRO A 434 10.74 2.82 -19.90
C PRO A 434 9.87 1.59 -19.60
N ALA A 435 9.10 1.58 -18.51
CA ALA A 435 8.32 0.43 -18.06
C ALA A 435 7.34 -0.19 -19.11
N PRO A 436 6.82 0.57 -20.11
CA PRO A 436 5.99 0.00 -21.17
C PRO A 436 6.70 -0.97 -22.12
N ALA A 437 8.04 -1.05 -22.14
CA ALA A 437 8.78 -1.90 -23.06
C ALA A 437 8.37 -3.39 -22.97
N LEU A 438 8.38 -4.08 -24.11
CA LEU A 438 7.85 -5.46 -24.22
C LEU A 438 8.91 -6.54 -23.98
N ASN A 439 10.19 -6.23 -24.17
CA ASN A 439 11.32 -7.16 -24.06
C ASN A 439 12.10 -6.98 -22.76
N VAL A 440 11.53 -6.27 -21.79
CA VAL A 440 12.07 -6.06 -20.45
C VAL A 440 11.22 -6.80 -19.40
N LEU A 441 11.73 -6.90 -18.17
CA LEU A 441 10.93 -7.22 -16.98
C LEU A 441 10.63 -5.94 -16.22
N THR A 442 9.35 -5.63 -16.03
CA THR A 442 8.90 -4.49 -15.25
C THR A 442 8.50 -4.95 -13.85
N VAL A 443 9.03 -4.28 -12.84
CA VAL A 443 8.88 -4.64 -11.42
C VAL A 443 8.14 -3.55 -10.65
N GLY A 444 6.99 -3.92 -10.10
CA GLY A 444 6.23 -3.07 -9.17
C GLY A 444 6.68 -3.24 -7.72
N SER A 445 6.17 -2.38 -6.85
CA SER A 445 6.57 -2.36 -5.43
C SER A 445 5.46 -2.88 -4.52
N ILE A 446 5.85 -3.66 -3.53
CA ILE A 446 5.02 -4.03 -2.39
C ILE A 446 5.62 -3.50 -1.08
N ALA A 447 4.77 -3.23 -0.10
CA ALA A 447 5.19 -2.82 1.23
C ALA A 447 5.77 -4.01 2.00
N ARG A 448 6.88 -3.77 2.71
CA ARG A 448 7.47 -4.70 3.68
C ARG A 448 7.19 -4.27 5.12
N HIS A 449 7.19 -2.97 5.37
CA HIS A 449 7.06 -2.36 6.68
C HIS A 449 5.87 -1.41 6.74
N ASP A 450 5.33 -1.24 7.94
CA ASP A 450 4.15 -0.43 8.24
C ASP A 450 4.36 0.52 9.44
N ALA A 451 5.43 0.33 10.23
CA ALA A 451 5.78 1.17 11.37
C ALA A 451 6.85 2.22 11.03
N THR A 452 6.45 3.49 11.05
CA THR A 452 7.40 4.60 10.92
C THR A 452 8.42 4.63 12.06
N TYR A 453 9.52 5.36 11.83
CA TYR A 453 10.53 5.61 12.86
C TYR A 453 9.92 6.14 14.17
N ASP A 454 8.94 7.04 14.09
CA ASP A 454 8.26 7.59 15.26
C ASP A 454 7.34 6.54 15.90
N SER A 455 6.62 5.75 15.10
CA SER A 455 5.74 4.67 15.60
C SER A 455 6.52 3.59 16.35
N GLN A 456 7.78 3.37 15.99
CA GLN A 456 8.68 2.44 16.70
C GLN A 456 9.18 3.00 18.05
N ARG A 457 9.15 4.32 18.26
CA ARG A 457 9.72 5.00 19.44
C ARG A 457 8.69 5.50 20.42
N TYR A 458 7.55 5.96 19.92
CA TYR A 458 6.52 6.64 20.69
C TYR A 458 5.24 5.82 20.68
N PRO A 459 4.57 5.67 21.84
CA PRO A 459 3.33 4.91 21.92
C PRO A 459 2.16 5.58 21.18
N GLU A 460 2.21 6.89 20.94
CA GLU A 460 1.20 7.68 20.25
C GLU A 460 1.12 7.41 18.73
N ILE A 461 0.01 7.82 18.12
CA ILE A 461 -0.22 7.67 16.67
C ILE A 461 0.24 8.95 15.97
N HIS A 462 1.50 8.98 15.53
CA HIS A 462 2.03 10.12 14.78
C HIS A 462 1.70 10.07 13.29
N GLN A 463 1.88 8.90 12.69
CA GLN A 463 1.58 8.63 11.29
C GLN A 463 0.92 7.26 11.14
N LEU A 464 0.18 7.06 10.06
CA LEU A 464 -0.39 5.76 9.71
C LEU A 464 -0.07 5.42 8.26
N ALA A 465 0.44 4.20 8.04
CA ALA A 465 0.65 3.64 6.71
C ALA A 465 -0.69 3.14 6.14
N PRO A 466 -0.95 3.30 4.83
CA PRO A 466 -2.14 2.75 4.20
C PRO A 466 -1.97 1.29 3.74
N ALA A 467 -0.75 0.91 3.33
CA ALA A 467 -0.44 -0.45 2.93
C ALA A 467 0.17 -1.24 4.09
N PHE A 468 -0.22 -2.52 4.20
CA PHE A 468 0.40 -3.51 5.09
C PHE A 468 1.41 -4.39 4.33
N GLU A 469 2.12 -5.26 5.05
CA GLU A 469 3.07 -6.21 4.47
C GLU A 469 2.45 -7.00 3.29
N ASN A 470 3.19 -7.07 2.17
CA ASN A 470 2.81 -7.73 0.92
C ASN A 470 1.64 -7.09 0.16
N GLN A 471 1.16 -5.93 0.57
CA GLN A 471 0.21 -5.13 -0.21
C GLN A 471 0.94 -4.19 -1.17
N PRO A 472 0.32 -3.74 -2.28
CA PRO A 472 0.93 -2.79 -3.21
C PRO A 472 1.44 -1.55 -2.48
N SER A 473 2.68 -1.13 -2.75
CA SER A 473 3.18 0.11 -2.19
C SER A 473 2.30 1.27 -2.65
N PRO A 474 2.00 2.27 -1.80
CA PRO A 474 1.07 3.34 -2.15
C PRO A 474 1.53 4.23 -3.32
N PHE A 475 2.79 4.13 -3.71
CA PHE A 475 3.38 4.84 -4.85
C PHE A 475 3.61 3.93 -6.07
N THR A 476 3.28 2.64 -6.03
CA THR A 476 3.49 1.76 -7.20
C THR A 476 2.58 2.16 -8.36
N ARG A 477 2.96 1.83 -9.58
CA ARG A 477 2.16 2.10 -10.79
C ARG A 477 1.62 0.80 -11.41
N HIS A 478 0.56 0.92 -12.20
CA HIS A 478 -0.12 -0.21 -12.82
C HIS A 478 -0.05 -0.20 -14.37
N GLY A 479 -0.15 -1.37 -14.98
CA GLY A 479 -0.38 -1.53 -16.42
C GLY A 479 -1.88 -1.56 -16.78
N PRO A 480 -2.23 -1.99 -18.00
CA PRO A 480 -1.41 -2.70 -18.97
C PRO A 480 -0.48 -1.78 -19.78
N SER A 481 0.39 -2.40 -20.59
CA SER A 481 1.10 -1.75 -21.71
C SER A 481 0.42 -2.10 -23.05
N VAL A 482 1.11 -1.80 -24.16
CA VAL A 482 0.71 -1.99 -25.56
C VAL A 482 -0.03 -3.32 -25.78
N LYS A 483 -1.19 -3.23 -26.43
CA LYS A 483 -2.06 -4.37 -26.77
C LYS A 483 -2.50 -5.20 -25.55
N GLY A 484 -2.59 -4.59 -24.37
CA GLY A 484 -3.01 -5.27 -23.15
C GLY A 484 -1.91 -6.14 -22.53
N ALA A 485 -0.64 -5.89 -22.84
CA ALA A 485 0.47 -6.60 -22.22
C ALA A 485 0.46 -6.41 -20.69
N LEU A 486 0.58 -7.52 -19.95
CA LEU A 486 0.51 -7.52 -18.50
C LEU A 486 1.72 -6.81 -17.90
N LYS A 487 1.47 -5.74 -17.16
CA LYS A 487 2.49 -4.95 -16.45
C LYS A 487 1.97 -4.53 -15.07
N PRO A 488 2.83 -4.48 -14.03
CA PRO A 488 4.16 -5.10 -13.99
C PRO A 488 4.10 -6.63 -14.06
N GLU A 489 5.15 -7.28 -14.58
CA GLU A 489 5.24 -8.75 -14.58
C GLU A 489 5.54 -9.32 -13.19
N LEU A 490 6.32 -8.59 -12.40
CA LEU A 490 6.80 -9.01 -11.08
C LEU A 490 6.60 -7.90 -10.05
N VAL A 491 6.64 -8.26 -8.78
CA VAL A 491 6.65 -7.32 -7.66
C VAL A 491 7.69 -7.75 -6.64
N ALA A 492 8.31 -6.79 -5.97
CA ALA A 492 9.22 -7.03 -4.86
C ALA A 492 9.12 -5.91 -3.82
N ALA A 493 9.67 -6.13 -2.62
CA ALA A 493 9.70 -5.11 -1.58
C ALA A 493 10.41 -3.85 -2.10
N GLY A 494 9.73 -2.70 -2.04
CA GLY A 494 10.31 -1.40 -2.39
C GLY A 494 9.96 -0.31 -1.40
N GLY A 495 9.35 -0.67 -0.26
CA GLY A 495 9.01 0.24 0.82
C GLY A 495 7.57 0.71 0.81
N ASN A 496 7.27 1.62 1.72
CA ASN A 496 5.92 2.12 2.00
C ASN A 496 5.98 3.63 2.31
N LEU A 497 4.82 4.23 2.54
CA LEU A 497 4.69 5.60 3.04
C LEU A 497 3.63 5.64 4.15
N ALA A 498 3.65 6.70 4.95
CA ALA A 498 2.63 6.98 5.95
C ALA A 498 2.20 8.45 5.88
N CYS A 499 0.98 8.68 6.31
CA CYS A 499 0.37 10.01 6.39
C CYS A 499 0.50 10.55 7.82
N PRO A 500 0.98 11.79 8.03
CA PRO A 500 0.91 12.47 9.32
C PRO A 500 -0.54 12.62 9.80
N MET A 501 -0.80 12.24 11.05
CA MET A 501 -2.15 12.31 11.62
C MET A 501 -2.42 13.66 12.30
N HIS A 502 -1.46 14.27 12.97
CA HIS A 502 -1.71 15.48 13.79
C HIS A 502 -1.84 16.80 13.02
N GLN A 503 -1.41 16.84 11.76
CA GLN A 503 -1.35 18.08 10.99
C GLN A 503 -2.54 18.15 10.03
N ALA A 504 -3.48 19.06 10.31
CA ALA A 504 -4.59 19.35 9.41
C ALA A 504 -4.05 19.68 8.01
N ASN A 505 -4.67 19.11 6.96
CA ASN A 505 -4.27 19.22 5.56
C ASN A 505 -2.89 18.66 5.19
N ALA A 506 -2.19 17.95 6.09
CA ALA A 506 -0.91 17.32 5.78
C ALA A 506 -1.02 15.82 5.47
N GLN A 507 -2.22 15.26 5.41
CA GLN A 507 -2.44 13.83 5.11
C GLN A 507 -1.96 13.42 3.70
N TRP A 508 -1.68 14.40 2.84
CA TRP A 508 -1.05 14.26 1.53
C TRP A 508 0.47 14.14 1.57
N ARG A 509 1.09 14.55 2.67
CA ARG A 509 2.53 14.48 2.83
C ARG A 509 2.92 13.03 3.11
N ALA A 510 3.79 12.47 2.27
CA ALA A 510 4.37 11.16 2.50
C ALA A 510 5.51 11.27 3.54
N GLU A 511 5.41 10.48 4.60
CA GLU A 511 6.51 10.16 5.52
C GLU A 511 6.98 8.73 5.21
N MET A 512 8.29 8.52 5.03
CA MET A 512 8.83 7.23 4.60
C MET A 512 9.86 6.65 5.57
N ARG A 513 10.26 7.40 6.60
CA ARG A 513 11.25 6.93 7.58
C ARG A 513 10.69 5.77 8.41
N GLY A 514 11.42 4.67 8.47
CA GLY A 514 11.02 3.39 9.05
C GLY A 514 10.28 2.46 8.08
N LEU A 515 9.86 2.94 6.90
CA LEU A 515 9.01 2.22 5.96
C LEU A 515 9.71 1.75 4.67
N GLY A 516 10.98 2.08 4.47
CA GLY A 516 11.74 1.74 3.28
C GLY A 516 12.31 0.34 3.30
N VAL A 517 13.25 0.09 2.38
CA VAL A 517 14.10 -1.10 2.39
C VAL A 517 15.52 -0.73 2.80
N LEU A 518 16.19 -1.64 3.51
CA LEU A 518 17.59 -1.47 3.91
C LEU A 518 18.52 -1.61 2.70
N SER A 519 19.46 -0.71 2.53
CA SER A 519 20.53 -0.83 1.52
C SER A 519 21.80 -0.08 1.91
N MET A 520 22.83 -0.14 1.07
CA MET A 520 24.15 0.44 1.30
C MET A 520 24.11 1.98 1.24
N ASN A 521 24.79 2.63 2.19
CA ASN A 521 24.91 4.07 2.18
C ASN A 521 26.17 4.52 1.40
N HIS A 522 25.98 5.31 0.35
CA HIS A 522 27.09 5.91 -0.41
C HIS A 522 28.02 6.79 0.43
N GLN A 523 27.55 7.37 1.54
CA GLN A 523 28.33 8.22 2.44
C GLN A 523 28.57 7.54 3.79
N PHE A 524 28.89 6.24 3.78
CA PHE A 524 29.09 5.46 5.01
C PHE A 524 30.22 6.01 5.91
N GLN A 525 31.20 6.72 5.35
CA GLN A 525 32.28 7.32 6.14
C GLN A 525 31.76 8.55 6.90
N GLY A 526 31.72 8.44 8.23
CA GLY A 526 31.17 9.50 9.10
C GLY A 526 29.64 9.52 9.18
N ASN A 527 28.95 8.49 8.65
CA ASN A 527 27.51 8.34 8.71
C ASN A 527 27.15 6.86 9.01
N THR A 528 25.91 6.47 8.78
CA THR A 528 25.45 5.08 8.92
C THR A 528 25.97 4.20 7.78
N LEU A 529 26.31 2.94 8.08
CA LEU A 529 26.75 1.96 7.08
C LEU A 529 25.64 1.68 6.05
N PHE A 530 24.42 1.53 6.55
CA PHE A 530 23.24 1.36 5.72
C PHE A 530 22.40 2.63 5.68
N LYS A 531 21.57 2.73 4.65
CA LYS A 531 20.50 3.71 4.52
C LYS A 531 19.19 2.98 4.32
N GLU A 532 18.12 3.70 4.63
CA GLU A 532 16.77 3.31 4.28
C GLU A 532 16.31 4.11 3.07
N ILE A 533 15.55 3.48 2.18
CA ILE A 533 15.00 4.17 1.01
C ILE A 533 13.71 3.50 0.50
N SER A 534 12.78 4.29 -0.03
CA SER A 534 11.50 3.81 -0.59
C SER A 534 11.37 4.19 -2.07
N GLY A 535 10.81 3.30 -2.87
CA GLY A 535 10.57 3.46 -4.29
C GLY A 535 10.62 2.14 -5.06
N THR A 536 9.90 2.09 -6.18
CA THR A 536 9.93 0.95 -7.13
C THR A 536 11.33 0.69 -7.70
N SER A 537 12.19 1.72 -7.70
CA SER A 537 13.62 1.65 -8.00
C SER A 537 14.40 0.66 -7.12
N PHE A 538 13.86 0.26 -5.97
CA PHE A 538 14.46 -0.71 -5.05
C PHE A 538 13.82 -2.10 -5.13
N SER A 539 12.66 -2.22 -5.79
CA SER A 539 12.06 -3.51 -6.13
C SER A 539 12.76 -4.18 -7.32
N ALA A 540 13.07 -3.39 -8.36
CA ALA A 540 13.79 -3.87 -9.56
C ALA A 540 15.12 -4.58 -9.24
N PRO A 541 16.04 -4.02 -8.42
CA PRO A 541 17.30 -4.68 -8.11
C PRO A 541 17.13 -6.01 -7.37
N TYR A 542 16.05 -6.21 -6.61
CA TYR A 542 15.80 -7.53 -6.00
C TYR A 542 15.55 -8.61 -7.07
N ILE A 543 14.85 -8.26 -8.16
CA ILE A 543 14.69 -9.17 -9.31
C ILE A 543 16.00 -9.33 -10.07
N THR A 544 16.82 -8.27 -10.14
CA THR A 544 18.19 -8.33 -10.69
C THR A 544 19.07 -9.31 -9.91
N HIS A 545 18.96 -9.34 -8.58
CA HIS A 545 19.64 -10.34 -7.75
C HIS A 545 19.28 -11.76 -8.17
N LEU A 546 17.98 -12.05 -8.30
CA LEU A 546 17.50 -13.36 -8.74
C LEU A 546 17.96 -13.69 -10.16
N ALA A 547 17.95 -12.71 -11.07
CA ALA A 547 18.40 -12.90 -12.45
C ALA A 547 19.89 -13.25 -12.54
N GLY A 548 20.75 -12.57 -11.77
CA GLY A 548 22.19 -12.86 -11.72
C GLY A 548 22.47 -14.27 -11.24
N ARG A 549 21.75 -14.74 -10.22
CA ARG A 549 21.86 -16.10 -9.70
C ARG A 549 21.38 -17.16 -10.70
N LEU A 550 20.26 -16.91 -11.37
CA LEU A 550 19.77 -17.81 -12.42
C LEU A 550 20.74 -17.87 -13.61
N LEU A 551 21.41 -16.78 -13.95
CA LEU A 551 22.41 -16.79 -15.01
C LEU A 551 23.66 -17.58 -14.61
N ASN A 552 24.06 -17.58 -13.33
CA ASN A 552 25.11 -18.49 -12.85
C ASN A 552 24.70 -19.96 -12.99
N GLU A 553 23.45 -20.30 -12.64
CA GLU A 553 22.93 -21.67 -12.74
C GLU A 553 22.72 -22.11 -14.20
N HIS A 554 22.40 -21.16 -15.09
CA HIS A 554 22.15 -21.39 -16.50
C HIS A 554 22.91 -20.39 -17.39
N PRO A 555 24.24 -20.52 -17.54
CA PRO A 555 25.07 -19.55 -18.27
C PRO A 555 24.65 -19.32 -19.73
N GLU A 556 24.13 -20.38 -20.37
CA GLU A 556 23.67 -20.36 -21.77
C GLU A 556 22.21 -19.90 -21.94
N ALA A 557 21.50 -19.58 -20.85
CA ALA A 557 20.10 -19.17 -20.94
C ALA A 557 19.97 -17.89 -21.76
N SER A 558 19.05 -17.85 -22.73
CA SER A 558 18.70 -16.62 -23.44
C SER A 558 18.00 -15.63 -22.50
N ALA A 559 17.97 -14.34 -22.86
CA ALA A 559 17.23 -13.35 -22.08
C ALA A 559 15.76 -13.75 -21.95
N ASN A 560 15.14 -14.29 -23.00
CA ASN A 560 13.75 -14.77 -22.95
C ASN A 560 13.57 -15.99 -22.03
N LEU A 561 14.54 -16.90 -21.97
CA LEU A 561 14.49 -18.02 -21.03
C LEU A 561 14.59 -17.52 -19.58
N LEU A 562 15.53 -16.61 -19.28
CA LEU A 562 15.64 -16.00 -17.95
C LEU A 562 14.35 -15.29 -17.53
N ARG A 563 13.74 -14.53 -18.45
CA ARG A 563 12.43 -13.88 -18.23
C ARG A 563 11.34 -14.89 -17.90
N ALA A 564 11.25 -15.96 -18.69
CA ALA A 564 10.27 -17.02 -18.45
C ALA A 564 10.50 -17.72 -17.10
N MET A 565 11.75 -18.00 -16.74
CA MET A 565 12.08 -18.61 -15.45
C MET A 565 11.67 -17.72 -14.28
N LEU A 566 12.05 -16.44 -14.30
CA LEU A 566 11.72 -15.47 -13.23
C LEU A 566 10.20 -15.34 -13.03
N VAL A 567 9.42 -15.27 -14.12
CA VAL A 567 7.96 -15.17 -14.05
C VAL A 567 7.31 -16.47 -13.56
N ASN A 568 7.84 -17.64 -13.93
CA ASN A 568 7.28 -18.95 -13.53
C ASN A 568 7.71 -19.42 -12.13
N LEU A 569 8.82 -18.91 -11.58
CA LEU A 569 9.31 -19.23 -10.23
C LEU A 569 8.39 -18.71 -9.10
N ARG A 570 7.30 -18.00 -9.45
CA ARG A 570 6.29 -17.39 -8.56
C ARG A 570 5.60 -18.34 -7.57
N HIS A 571 5.86 -19.64 -7.60
CA HIS A 571 5.23 -20.64 -6.72
C HIS A 571 6.13 -21.25 -5.62
N CYS A 572 7.44 -21.00 -5.63
CA CYS A 572 8.35 -21.70 -4.70
C CYS A 572 8.63 -21.00 -3.36
N LEU A 573 8.40 -19.68 -3.24
CA LEU A 573 8.74 -18.93 -2.01
C LEU A 573 7.76 -19.15 -0.84
N ALA A 574 6.53 -19.61 -1.09
CA ALA A 574 5.59 -19.96 -0.02
C ALA A 574 5.88 -21.34 0.63
N ARG A 575 6.66 -22.22 -0.02
CA ARG A 575 6.93 -23.58 0.46
C ARG A 575 8.22 -23.73 1.27
N SER A 576 9.18 -22.82 1.15
CA SER A 576 10.46 -22.92 1.90
C SER A 576 10.32 -22.69 3.41
N ARG A 577 9.20 -22.12 3.90
CA ARG A 577 8.89 -22.05 5.34
C ARG A 577 8.41 -23.37 5.96
N ARG A 578 8.25 -24.47 5.20
CA ARG A 578 7.77 -25.78 5.70
C ARG A 578 8.82 -26.89 5.75
N LEU A 579 10.09 -26.60 5.50
CA LEU A 579 11.15 -27.60 5.65
C LEU A 579 12.13 -27.15 6.74
N SER A 580 11.71 -27.34 8.00
CA SER A 580 12.68 -27.63 9.04
C SER A 580 13.18 -29.07 8.84
N PRO A 581 14.49 -29.33 8.92
CA PRO A 581 14.98 -30.69 9.00
C PRO A 581 14.64 -31.22 10.40
N THR A 582 13.68 -32.14 10.46
CA THR A 582 13.51 -33.02 11.61
C THR A 582 14.73 -33.92 11.67
N THR A 583 15.44 -33.87 12.80
CA THR A 583 16.09 -35.05 13.38
C THR A 583 15.09 -35.72 14.29
#